data_AF-A0A7C7JZN1-F1
#
_entry.id   AF-A0A7C7JZN1-F1
#
_cell.length_a   1.000
_cell.length_b   1.000
_cell.length_c   1.000
_cell.angle_alpha   90.00
_cell.angle_beta   90.00
_cell.angle_gamma   90.00
#
_symmetry.space_group_name_H-M   'P 1'
#
loop_
_entity.id
_entity.type
_entity.pdbx_description
1 polymer ?
#
loop_
_entity_poly.entity_id
_entity_poly.type
_entity_poly.pdbx_seq_one_letter_code
_entity_poly.pdbx_strand_id
1 'polypeptide(L)'
;IIMPRIILSFILILLGLYIGNYIDQNLINQTGQWFWTSLVMLGYIILSVFFVSKYLEKFSGYNRKTSIFSAAPGALGPLLILAEHEKSDLSKVATSHLIRLIIIITLFPFIVDNFSKLSSNSVAEFNFLNQNHFNLLTLFVASIIFIQIFDKFKIPAPLLSGTLVACGILQIADVASYKLPDQSINFCLLILGASVGCRFADKSLSNDTWMSCVNNLLGTSKTHLRYK
;
A
#
# COMPACT_ATOMS: atom_id res chain seq x y z
N ILE A 1 -8.39 19.99 2.39
CA ILE A 1 -9.03 19.39 3.59
C ILE A 1 -7.99 18.53 4.30
N ILE A 2 -7.53 18.94 5.48
CA ILE A 2 -6.54 18.19 6.27
C ILE A 2 -7.31 17.19 7.13
N MET A 3 -7.23 15.90 6.81
CA MET A 3 -7.87 14.89 7.65
C MET A 3 -7.15 14.81 9.00
N PRO A 4 -7.86 14.75 10.14
CA PRO A 4 -7.22 14.63 11.45
C PRO A 4 -6.44 13.32 11.52
N ARG A 5 -5.16 13.42 11.92
CA ARG A 5 -4.24 12.27 12.00
C ARG A 5 -4.78 11.16 12.91
N ILE A 6 -5.53 11.52 13.93
CA ILE A 6 -6.16 10.58 14.88
C ILE A 6 -7.09 9.59 14.17
N ILE A 7 -7.88 10.04 13.18
CA ILE A 7 -8.83 9.18 12.46
C ILE A 7 -8.06 8.17 11.61
N LEU A 8 -7.01 8.59 10.91
CA LEU A 8 -6.14 7.68 10.16
C LEU A 8 -5.49 6.64 11.04
N SER A 9 -4.92 7.06 12.18
CA SER A 9 -4.28 6.15 13.11
C SER A 9 -5.24 5.09 13.64
N PHE A 10 -6.48 5.49 13.97
CA PHE A 10 -7.51 4.57 14.42
C PHE A 10 -7.93 3.58 13.33
N ILE A 11 -8.13 4.04 12.09
CA ILE A 11 -8.47 3.19 10.94
C ILE A 11 -7.36 2.18 10.66
N LEU A 12 -6.08 2.60 10.72
CA LEU A 12 -4.95 1.71 10.51
C LEU A 12 -4.87 0.61 11.58
N ILE A 13 -5.21 0.92 12.84
CA ILE A 13 -5.30 -0.07 13.92
C ILE A 13 -6.41 -1.08 13.64
N LEU A 14 -7.61 -0.63 13.28
CA LEU A 14 -8.74 -1.51 12.95
C LEU A 14 -8.43 -2.42 11.75
N LEU A 15 -7.81 -1.88 10.71
CA LEU A 15 -7.42 -2.64 9.53
C LEU A 15 -6.33 -3.67 9.88
N GLY A 16 -5.37 -3.30 10.74
CA GLY A 16 -4.35 -4.21 11.23
C GLY A 16 -4.91 -5.35 12.06
N LEU A 17 -5.90 -5.11 12.91
CA LEU A 17 -6.63 -6.15 13.65
C LEU A 17 -7.40 -7.08 12.70
N TYR A 18 -8.09 -6.53 11.69
CA TYR A 18 -8.83 -7.33 10.72
C TYR A 18 -7.91 -8.26 9.92
N ILE A 19 -6.82 -7.72 9.37
CA ILE A 19 -5.82 -8.51 8.63
C ILE A 19 -5.12 -9.50 9.57
N GLY A 20 -4.78 -9.04 10.77
CA GLY A 20 -4.12 -9.84 11.78
C GLY A 20 -4.93 -11.06 12.20
N ASN A 21 -6.27 -10.97 12.20
CA ASN A 21 -7.16 -12.09 12.51
C ASN A 21 -7.13 -13.22 11.47
N TYR A 22 -6.50 -13.01 10.32
CA TYR A 22 -6.26 -14.10 9.36
C TYR A 22 -4.97 -14.87 9.68
N ILE A 23 -4.09 -14.37 10.53
CA ILE A 23 -2.78 -14.98 10.85
C ILE A 23 -2.98 -16.12 11.85
N ASP A 24 -3.42 -17.26 11.33
CA ASP A 24 -3.57 -18.50 12.09
C ASP A 24 -2.32 -19.40 12.02
N GLN A 25 -2.33 -20.47 12.81
CA GLN A 25 -1.25 -21.45 12.82
C GLN A 25 -1.09 -22.15 11.45
N ASN A 26 -2.19 -22.33 10.71
CA ASN A 26 -2.16 -22.97 9.39
C ASN A 26 -1.42 -22.12 8.35
N LEU A 27 -1.62 -20.80 8.33
CA LEU A 27 -0.91 -19.88 7.45
C LEU A 27 0.60 -19.91 7.72
N ILE A 28 1.02 -20.03 8.97
CA ILE A 28 2.44 -20.09 9.33
C ILE A 28 3.07 -21.40 8.86
N ASN A 29 2.37 -22.52 9.05
CA ASN A 29 2.82 -23.81 8.55
C ASN A 29 2.93 -23.82 7.01
N GLN A 30 2.09 -23.05 6.31
CA GLN A 30 2.16 -22.88 4.86
C GLN A 30 3.22 -21.86 4.42
N THR A 31 3.67 -20.96 5.30
CA THR A 31 4.65 -19.91 4.97
C THR A 31 5.96 -20.50 4.44
N GLY A 32 6.39 -21.65 4.97
CA GLY A 32 7.57 -22.37 4.47
C GLY A 32 7.44 -22.80 2.99
N GLN A 33 6.23 -23.16 2.55
CA GLN A 33 5.96 -23.54 1.16
C GLN A 33 5.97 -22.32 0.22
N TRP A 34 5.63 -21.14 0.74
CA TRP A 34 5.66 -19.88 -0.03
C TRP A 34 7.03 -19.25 -0.15
N PHE A 35 8.07 -19.84 0.45
CA PHE A 35 9.43 -19.32 0.32
C PHE A 35 9.84 -19.20 -1.15
N TRP A 36 9.52 -20.22 -1.97
CA TRP A 36 9.85 -20.21 -3.39
C TRP A 36 9.04 -19.16 -4.17
N THR A 37 7.75 -19.04 -3.92
CA THR A 37 6.90 -18.04 -4.60
C THR A 37 7.32 -16.61 -4.23
N SER A 38 7.69 -16.37 -2.97
CA SER A 38 8.20 -15.08 -2.51
C SER A 38 9.53 -14.72 -3.18
N LEU A 39 10.44 -15.69 -3.34
CA LEU A 39 11.71 -15.49 -4.05
C LEU A 39 11.49 -15.15 -5.53
N VAL A 40 10.58 -15.85 -6.21
CA VAL A 40 10.20 -15.56 -7.60
C VAL A 40 9.59 -14.17 -7.73
N MET A 41 8.71 -13.76 -6.81
CA MET A 41 8.10 -12.43 -6.79
C MET A 41 9.15 -11.32 -6.57
N LEU A 42 10.14 -11.55 -5.70
CA LEU A 42 11.25 -10.62 -5.50
C LEU A 42 12.07 -10.48 -6.79
N GLY A 43 12.42 -11.61 -7.44
CA GLY A 43 13.08 -11.60 -8.74
C GLY A 43 12.30 -10.86 -9.82
N TYR A 44 10.98 -11.07 -9.87
CA TYR A 44 10.07 -10.35 -10.77
C TYR A 44 10.08 -8.84 -10.51
N ILE A 45 10.07 -8.39 -9.26
CA ILE A 45 10.16 -6.96 -8.91
C ILE A 45 11.46 -6.35 -9.43
N ILE A 46 12.61 -6.99 -9.18
CA ILE A 46 13.92 -6.51 -9.65
C ILE A 46 13.93 -6.41 -11.18
N LEU A 47 13.44 -7.44 -11.85
CA LEU A 47 13.40 -7.50 -13.30
C LEU A 47 12.46 -6.42 -13.89
N SER A 48 11.29 -6.24 -13.28
CA SER A 48 10.32 -5.21 -13.66
C SER A 48 10.91 -3.81 -13.52
N VAL A 49 11.56 -3.51 -12.39
CA VAL A 49 12.26 -2.23 -12.18
C VAL A 49 13.34 -2.01 -13.23
N PHE A 50 14.11 -3.03 -13.57
CA PHE A 50 15.14 -2.95 -14.61
C PHE A 50 14.56 -2.60 -15.99
N PHE A 51 13.52 -3.33 -16.43
CA PHE A 51 12.89 -3.09 -17.73
C PHE A 51 12.21 -1.72 -17.80
N VAL A 52 11.42 -1.36 -16.78
CA VAL A 52 10.72 -0.06 -16.73
C VAL A 52 11.72 1.09 -16.67
N SER A 53 12.79 0.96 -15.87
CA SER A 53 13.85 1.98 -15.83
C SER A 53 14.53 2.17 -17.19
N LYS A 54 14.82 1.08 -17.91
CA LYS A 54 15.42 1.16 -19.25
C LYS A 54 14.47 1.76 -20.28
N TYR A 55 13.19 1.46 -20.17
CA TYR A 55 12.15 2.04 -21.00
C TYR A 55 12.07 3.56 -20.80
N LEU A 56 12.01 4.03 -19.55
CA LEU A 56 11.97 5.47 -19.22
C LEU A 56 13.25 6.21 -19.63
N GLU A 57 14.42 5.58 -19.52
CA GLU A 57 15.69 6.15 -20.01
C GLU A 57 15.65 6.37 -21.53
N LYS A 58 15.18 5.37 -22.28
CA LYS A 58 15.21 5.38 -23.75
C LYS A 58 14.11 6.25 -24.38
N PHE A 59 12.88 6.17 -23.86
CA PHE A 59 11.70 6.77 -24.50
C PHE A 59 11.26 8.08 -23.85
N SER A 60 11.54 8.27 -22.56
CA SER A 60 11.11 9.45 -21.80
C SER A 60 12.24 10.47 -21.57
N GLY A 61 13.47 10.15 -21.98
CA GLY A 61 14.64 11.01 -21.75
C GLY A 61 14.94 11.23 -20.27
N TYR A 62 14.63 10.23 -19.42
CA TYR A 62 14.92 10.31 -17.98
C TYR A 62 16.40 9.96 -17.76
N ASN A 63 17.06 10.69 -16.85
CA ASN A 63 18.40 10.31 -16.39
C ASN A 63 18.34 8.94 -15.71
N ARG A 64 19.42 8.15 -15.82
CA ARG A 64 19.47 6.78 -15.28
C ARG A 64 19.02 6.65 -13.83
N LYS A 65 19.45 7.55 -12.95
CA LYS A 65 19.04 7.55 -11.52
C LYS A 65 17.55 7.88 -11.36
N THR A 66 17.07 8.93 -12.03
CA THR A 66 15.65 9.29 -12.08
C THR A 66 14.79 8.13 -12.57
N SER A 67 15.20 7.41 -13.62
CA SER A 67 14.46 6.26 -14.16
C SER A 67 14.34 5.12 -13.15
N ILE A 68 15.42 4.82 -12.42
CA ILE A 68 15.41 3.77 -11.39
C ILE A 68 14.46 4.14 -10.25
N PHE A 69 14.55 5.37 -9.74
CA PHE A 69 13.68 5.83 -8.65
C PHE A 69 12.21 5.93 -9.10
N SER A 70 11.96 6.35 -10.34
CA SER A 70 10.61 6.37 -10.92
C SER A 70 10.01 4.97 -11.10
N ALA A 71 10.84 3.98 -11.43
CA ALA A 71 10.42 2.59 -11.66
C ALA A 71 10.25 1.79 -10.37
N ALA A 72 11.04 2.08 -9.33
CA ALA A 72 11.02 1.34 -8.07
C ALA A 72 9.63 1.36 -7.41
N PRO A 73 9.07 0.20 -7.02
CA PRO A 73 7.90 0.16 -6.16
C PRO A 73 8.30 0.58 -4.73
N GLY A 74 7.44 1.35 -4.08
CA GLY A 74 7.66 1.77 -2.70
C GLY A 74 6.89 3.01 -2.30
N ALA A 75 7.12 3.44 -1.05
CA ALA A 75 6.53 4.63 -0.50
C ALA A 75 7.17 5.89 -1.10
N LEU A 76 6.34 6.83 -1.55
CA LEU A 76 6.78 8.06 -2.23
C LEU A 76 7.75 8.88 -1.36
N GLY A 77 7.53 8.96 -0.05
CA GLY A 77 8.38 9.75 0.86
C GLY A 77 9.86 9.31 0.83
N PRO A 78 10.19 8.07 1.26
CA PRO A 78 11.57 7.57 1.23
C PRO A 78 12.22 7.61 -0.16
N LEU A 79 11.46 7.33 -1.22
CA LEU A 79 11.99 7.34 -2.59
C LEU A 79 12.32 8.76 -3.07
N LEU A 80 11.52 9.77 -2.70
CA LEU A 80 11.85 11.16 -3.00
C LEU A 80 13.06 11.67 -2.23
N ILE A 81 13.21 11.29 -0.95
CA ILE A 81 14.38 11.65 -0.15
C ILE A 81 15.66 11.06 -0.77
N LEU A 82 15.61 9.78 -1.19
CA LEU A 82 16.75 9.13 -1.82
C LEU A 82 17.05 9.73 -3.21
N ALA A 83 16.00 10.06 -3.98
CA ALA A 83 16.15 10.76 -5.26
C ALA A 83 16.76 12.15 -5.09
N GLU A 84 16.41 12.88 -4.03
CA GLU A 84 16.97 14.19 -3.69
C GLU A 84 18.45 14.09 -3.35
N HIS A 85 18.80 13.11 -2.50
CA HIS A 85 20.19 12.82 -2.13
C HIS A 85 21.05 12.52 -3.38
N GLU A 86 20.50 11.77 -4.33
CA GLU A 86 21.17 11.41 -5.57
C GLU A 86 21.09 12.48 -6.67
N LYS A 87 20.56 13.69 -6.36
CA LYS A 87 20.37 14.81 -7.29
C LYS A 87 19.56 14.45 -8.54
N SER A 88 18.55 13.61 -8.35
CA SER A 88 17.60 13.20 -9.40
C SER A 88 16.46 14.20 -9.54
N ASP A 89 15.76 14.16 -10.66
CA ASP A 89 14.62 15.04 -10.94
C ASP A 89 13.40 14.60 -10.11
N LEU A 90 13.18 15.29 -8.98
CA LEU A 90 12.11 14.99 -8.02
C LEU A 90 10.71 15.09 -8.64
N SER A 91 10.51 16.02 -9.58
CA SER A 91 9.23 16.20 -10.24
C SER A 91 8.88 14.98 -11.08
N LYS A 92 9.85 14.42 -11.80
CA LYS A 92 9.67 13.19 -12.60
C LYS A 92 9.43 11.94 -11.76
N VAL A 93 10.10 11.82 -10.60
CA VAL A 93 9.89 10.70 -9.66
C VAL A 93 8.53 10.81 -8.97
N ALA A 94 8.17 11.99 -8.48
CA ALA A 94 6.89 12.23 -7.82
C ALA A 94 5.72 11.97 -8.79
N THR A 95 5.79 12.50 -10.01
CA THR A 95 4.73 12.33 -11.02
C THR A 95 4.52 10.86 -11.37
N SER A 96 5.57 10.06 -11.61
CA SER A 96 5.41 8.64 -11.94
C SER A 96 4.74 7.85 -10.81
N HIS A 97 5.09 8.13 -9.55
CA HIS A 97 4.45 7.49 -8.39
C HIS A 97 3.01 7.93 -8.17
N LEU A 98 2.69 9.20 -8.42
CA LEU A 98 1.32 9.72 -8.33
C LEU A 98 0.43 9.05 -9.40
N ILE A 99 0.90 9.00 -10.65
CA ILE A 99 0.18 8.35 -11.75
C ILE A 99 -0.04 6.87 -11.44
N ARG A 100 0.99 6.15 -10.97
CA ARG A 100 0.89 4.75 -10.54
C ARG A 100 -0.21 4.57 -9.50
N LEU A 101 -0.29 5.46 -8.52
CA LEU A 101 -1.29 5.39 -7.47
C LEU A 101 -2.69 5.63 -8.04
N ILE A 102 -2.88 6.64 -8.89
CA ILE A 102 -4.18 6.92 -9.54
C ILE A 102 -4.64 5.70 -10.35
N ILE A 103 -3.76 5.15 -11.20
CA ILE A 103 -4.04 3.96 -12.02
C ILE A 103 -4.44 2.77 -11.13
N ILE A 104 -3.70 2.50 -10.05
CA ILE A 104 -4.01 1.39 -9.15
C ILE A 104 -5.36 1.62 -8.48
N ILE A 105 -5.61 2.76 -7.85
CA ILE A 105 -6.87 3.00 -7.12
C ILE A 105 -8.09 2.97 -8.05
N THR A 106 -7.93 3.41 -9.31
CA THR A 106 -9.01 3.41 -10.28
C THR A 106 -9.22 2.06 -10.96
N LEU A 107 -8.19 1.42 -11.48
CA LEU A 107 -8.33 0.18 -12.27
C LEU A 107 -8.41 -1.08 -11.43
N PHE A 108 -7.68 -1.13 -10.31
CA PHE A 108 -7.61 -2.35 -9.48
C PHE A 108 -8.98 -2.84 -9.01
N PRO A 109 -9.90 -1.98 -8.51
CA PRO A 109 -11.23 -2.42 -8.10
C PRO A 109 -12.03 -3.05 -9.24
N PHE A 110 -11.97 -2.46 -10.46
CA PHE A 110 -12.66 -3.02 -11.62
C PHE A 110 -12.09 -4.38 -12.04
N ILE A 111 -10.76 -4.51 -12.02
CA ILE A 111 -10.11 -5.78 -12.32
C ILE A 111 -10.61 -6.84 -11.32
N VAL A 112 -10.52 -6.56 -10.02
CA VAL A 112 -10.93 -7.49 -8.96
C VAL A 112 -12.41 -7.86 -9.06
N ASP A 113 -13.32 -6.90 -9.26
CA ASP A 113 -14.76 -7.17 -9.38
C ASP A 113 -15.11 -8.14 -10.53
N ASN A 114 -14.41 -8.01 -11.66
CA ASN A 114 -14.61 -8.91 -12.80
C ASN A 114 -14.10 -10.34 -12.51
N PHE A 115 -13.03 -10.50 -11.73
CA PHE A 115 -12.53 -11.81 -11.32
C PHE A 115 -13.32 -12.42 -10.15
N SER A 116 -13.85 -11.60 -9.24
CA SER A 116 -14.56 -12.08 -8.03
C SER A 116 -15.98 -12.57 -8.31
N LYS A 117 -16.62 -12.16 -9.42
CA LYS A 117 -17.92 -12.69 -9.85
C LYS A 117 -17.94 -14.21 -10.09
N LEU A 118 -16.78 -14.87 -10.10
CA LEU A 118 -16.63 -16.33 -10.23
C LEU A 118 -16.72 -17.09 -8.90
N SER A 119 -16.75 -16.40 -7.74
CA SER A 119 -16.81 -17.05 -6.42
C SER A 119 -17.91 -16.42 -5.57
N SER A 120 -19.14 -16.88 -5.76
CA SER A 120 -20.23 -16.65 -4.81
C SER A 120 -20.04 -17.54 -3.58
N ASN A 121 -19.05 -17.22 -2.74
CA ASN A 121 -18.93 -17.86 -1.44
C ASN A 121 -20.02 -17.29 -0.54
N SER A 122 -20.88 -18.18 -0.02
CA SER A 122 -21.84 -17.87 1.02
C SER A 122 -21.14 -17.15 2.16
N VAL A 123 -21.60 -15.94 2.49
CA VAL A 123 -21.10 -15.17 3.64
C VAL A 123 -21.42 -16.00 4.88
N ALA A 124 -20.39 -16.61 5.47
CA ALA A 124 -20.54 -17.33 6.74
C ALA A 124 -21.17 -16.38 7.77
N GLU A 125 -22.26 -16.81 8.41
CA GLU A 125 -22.99 -16.02 9.39
C GLU A 125 -22.04 -15.45 10.45
N PHE A 126 -21.93 -14.13 10.48
CA PHE A 126 -21.14 -13.43 11.47
C PHE A 126 -21.92 -13.34 12.78
N ASN A 127 -21.63 -14.23 13.72
CA ASN A 127 -22.22 -14.21 15.06
C ASN A 127 -21.42 -13.30 16.01
N PHE A 128 -21.76 -12.02 16.04
CA PHE A 128 -21.13 -11.01 16.91
C PHE A 128 -21.28 -11.34 18.41
N LEU A 129 -22.46 -11.82 18.81
CA LEU A 129 -22.81 -12.03 20.21
C LEU A 129 -22.10 -13.23 20.87
N ASN A 130 -21.60 -14.17 20.06
CA ASN A 130 -20.94 -15.37 20.57
C ASN A 130 -19.41 -15.22 20.71
N GLN A 131 -18.88 -14.01 20.49
CA GLN A 131 -17.45 -13.72 20.63
C GLN A 131 -17.13 -13.12 21.99
N ASN A 132 -15.96 -13.50 22.53
CA ASN A 132 -15.49 -12.93 23.78
C ASN A 132 -15.01 -11.49 23.55
N HIS A 133 -15.80 -10.51 24.01
CA HIS A 133 -15.48 -9.09 23.85
C HIS A 133 -14.25 -8.67 24.66
N PHE A 134 -13.85 -9.45 25.66
CA PHE A 134 -12.57 -9.24 26.36
C PHE A 134 -11.37 -9.49 25.43
N ASN A 135 -11.47 -10.39 24.45
CA ASN A 135 -10.40 -10.63 23.48
C ASN A 135 -10.11 -9.37 22.64
N LEU A 136 -11.15 -8.63 22.26
CA LEU A 136 -11.01 -7.38 21.52
C LEU A 136 -10.23 -6.34 22.35
N LEU A 137 -10.54 -6.22 23.64
CA LEU A 137 -9.83 -5.31 24.53
C LEU A 137 -8.35 -5.69 24.67
N THR A 138 -8.07 -6.98 24.89
CA THR A 138 -6.70 -7.51 24.98
C THR A 138 -5.91 -7.24 23.69
N LEU A 139 -6.53 -7.46 22.53
CA LEU A 139 -5.92 -7.17 21.22
C LEU A 139 -5.62 -5.67 21.03
N PHE A 140 -6.54 -4.79 21.44
CA PHE A 140 -6.34 -3.34 21.37
C PHE A 140 -5.20 -2.88 22.28
N VAL A 141 -5.17 -3.35 23.53
CA VAL A 141 -4.12 -3.01 24.49
C VAL A 141 -2.76 -3.53 24.01
N ALA A 142 -2.69 -4.79 23.57
CA ALA A 142 -1.46 -5.37 23.01
C ALA A 142 -0.98 -4.59 21.78
N SER A 143 -1.90 -4.20 20.89
CA SER A 143 -1.58 -3.37 19.73
C SER A 143 -0.93 -2.04 20.11
N ILE A 144 -1.47 -1.32 21.10
CA ILE A 144 -0.90 -0.05 21.57
C ILE A 144 0.52 -0.26 22.10
N ILE A 145 0.76 -1.32 22.88
CA ILE A 145 2.09 -1.65 23.42
C ILE A 145 3.08 -1.92 22.27
N PHE A 146 2.72 -2.76 21.30
CA PHE A 146 3.58 -3.06 20.16
C PHE A 146 3.83 -1.85 19.26
N ILE A 147 2.84 -0.99 19.06
CA ILE A 147 3.03 0.26 18.31
C ILE A 147 4.11 1.12 18.98
N GLN A 148 4.08 1.27 20.31
CA GLN A 148 5.10 2.05 21.04
C GLN A 148 6.49 1.42 20.91
N ILE A 149 6.58 0.09 20.96
CA ILE A 149 7.82 -0.64 20.74
C ILE A 149 8.35 -0.38 19.32
N PHE A 150 7.49 -0.49 18.31
CA PHE A 150 7.87 -0.36 16.90
C PHE A 150 8.26 1.07 16.54
N ASP A 151 7.59 2.06 17.14
CA ASP A 151 7.94 3.47 17.01
C ASP A 151 9.33 3.73 17.61
N LYS A 152 9.65 3.11 18.76
CA LYS A 152 10.99 3.19 19.37
C LYS A 152 12.09 2.55 18.50
N PHE A 153 11.79 1.44 17.82
CA PHE A 153 12.70 0.79 16.88
C PHE A 153 12.73 1.45 15.49
N LYS A 154 11.98 2.53 15.27
CA LYS A 154 11.87 3.25 13.98
C LYS A 154 11.48 2.33 12.82
N ILE A 155 10.66 1.32 13.10
CA ILE A 155 10.11 0.43 12.08
C ILE A 155 9.14 1.25 11.21
N PRO A 156 9.21 1.20 9.88
CA PRO A 156 8.29 1.93 9.02
C PRO A 156 6.84 1.49 9.24
N ALA A 157 5.91 2.44 9.21
CA ALA A 157 4.48 2.22 9.46
C ALA A 157 4.17 1.49 10.79
N PRO A 158 4.59 2.03 11.95
CA PRO A 158 4.48 1.36 13.25
C PRO A 158 3.04 1.06 13.65
N LEU A 159 2.07 1.89 13.23
CA LEU A 159 0.64 1.68 13.47
C LEU A 159 0.12 0.36 12.88
N LEU A 160 0.37 0.11 11.59
CA LEU A 160 -0.04 -1.13 10.93
C LEU A 160 0.84 -2.32 11.33
N SER A 161 2.16 -2.13 11.33
CA SER A 161 3.08 -3.22 11.59
C SER A 161 2.99 -3.72 13.04
N GLY A 162 2.87 -2.80 14.02
CA GLY A 162 2.71 -3.15 15.43
C GLY A 162 1.41 -3.88 15.72
N THR A 163 0.28 -3.43 15.15
CA THR A 163 -1.03 -4.09 15.32
C THR A 163 -1.08 -5.47 14.68
N LEU A 164 -0.51 -5.63 13.48
CA LEU A 164 -0.47 -6.91 12.77
C LEU A 164 0.38 -7.94 13.51
N VAL A 165 1.54 -7.52 14.04
CA VAL A 165 2.40 -8.40 14.85
C VAL A 165 1.75 -8.74 16.18
N ALA A 166 1.15 -7.77 16.88
CA ALA A 166 0.44 -8.02 18.13
C ALA A 166 -0.71 -9.01 17.94
N CYS A 167 -1.56 -8.77 16.93
CA CYS A 167 -2.68 -9.64 16.61
C CYS A 167 -2.22 -11.04 16.18
N GLY A 168 -1.21 -11.12 15.31
CA GLY A 168 -0.64 -12.39 14.89
C GLY A 168 -0.11 -13.20 16.08
N ILE A 169 0.70 -12.62 16.96
CA ILE A 169 1.24 -13.32 18.14
C ILE A 169 0.11 -13.82 19.05
N LEU A 170 -0.88 -12.96 19.37
CA LEU A 170 -1.99 -13.32 20.24
C LEU A 170 -2.89 -14.41 19.63
N GLN A 171 -3.04 -14.41 18.30
CA GLN A 171 -3.84 -15.40 17.60
C GLN A 171 -3.11 -16.74 17.47
N ILE A 172 -1.82 -16.74 17.18
CA ILE A 172 -0.99 -17.96 17.12
C ILE A 172 -0.91 -18.64 18.48
N ALA A 173 -0.78 -17.85 19.54
CA ALA A 173 -0.74 -18.32 20.91
C ALA A 173 -2.13 -18.75 21.44
N ASP A 174 -3.18 -18.64 20.63
CA ASP A 174 -4.57 -18.92 20.99
C ASP A 174 -5.06 -18.16 22.24
N VAL A 175 -4.46 -16.98 22.49
CA VAL A 175 -4.76 -16.14 23.67
C VAL A 175 -5.97 -15.27 23.40
N ALA A 176 -6.03 -14.67 22.21
CA ALA A 176 -7.12 -13.78 21.83
C ALA A 176 -7.34 -13.79 20.32
N SER A 177 -8.58 -14.03 19.92
CA SER A 177 -9.06 -13.96 18.54
C SER A 177 -10.38 -13.18 18.52
N TYR A 178 -10.54 -12.29 17.55
CA TYR A 178 -11.75 -11.48 17.38
C TYR A 178 -11.93 -11.10 15.92
N LYS A 179 -13.08 -11.48 15.34
CA LYS A 179 -13.40 -11.18 13.94
C LYS A 179 -14.19 -9.88 13.89
N LEU A 180 -13.69 -8.89 13.15
CA LEU A 180 -14.41 -7.64 12.90
C LEU A 180 -15.44 -7.84 11.77
N PRO A 181 -16.63 -7.20 11.84
CA PRO A 181 -17.62 -7.29 10.78
C PRO A 181 -17.14 -6.56 9.51
N ASP A 182 -17.39 -7.17 8.35
CA ASP A 182 -16.93 -6.65 7.05
C ASP A 182 -17.49 -5.25 6.75
N GLN A 183 -18.69 -4.94 7.25
CA GLN A 183 -19.29 -3.60 7.13
C GLN A 183 -18.41 -2.51 7.75
N SER A 184 -17.86 -2.75 8.94
CA SER A 184 -16.97 -1.79 9.62
C SER A 184 -15.67 -1.58 8.84
N ILE A 185 -15.14 -2.63 8.23
CA ILE A 185 -13.92 -2.56 7.42
C ILE A 185 -14.18 -1.84 6.10
N ASN A 186 -15.32 -2.05 5.46
CA ASN A 186 -15.72 -1.31 4.27
C ASN A 186 -15.81 0.19 4.55
N PHE A 187 -16.38 0.60 5.69
CA PHE A 187 -16.36 2.01 6.12
C PHE A 187 -14.94 2.54 6.34
N CYS A 188 -14.06 1.76 6.99
CA CYS A 188 -12.66 2.11 7.19
C CYS A 188 -11.91 2.31 5.86
N LEU A 189 -12.11 1.41 4.90
CA LEU A 189 -11.52 1.46 3.56
C LEU A 189 -12.06 2.64 2.76
N LEU A 190 -13.35 2.97 2.88
CA LEU A 190 -13.96 4.14 2.25
C LEU A 190 -13.32 5.43 2.77
N ILE A 191 -13.17 5.59 4.09
CA ILE A 191 -12.54 6.77 4.68
C ILE A 191 -11.06 6.86 4.30
N LEU A 192 -10.33 5.74 4.32
CA LEU A 192 -8.93 5.69 3.91
C LEU A 192 -8.78 6.08 2.43
N GLY A 193 -9.65 5.55 1.56
CA GLY A 193 -9.71 5.89 0.14
C GLY A 193 -10.02 7.37 -0.10
N ALA A 194 -11.03 7.91 0.58
CA ALA A 194 -11.38 9.33 0.51
C ALA A 194 -10.22 10.23 0.99
N SER A 195 -9.56 9.85 2.09
CA SER A 195 -8.40 10.58 2.60
C SER A 195 -7.23 10.59 1.61
N VAL A 196 -6.95 9.46 0.97
CA VAL A 196 -5.91 9.37 -0.06
C VAL A 196 -6.32 10.20 -1.27
N GLY A 197 -7.57 10.12 -1.71
CA GLY A 197 -8.15 10.94 -2.78
C GLY A 197 -8.02 12.45 -2.55
N CYS A 198 -8.29 12.94 -1.34
CA CYS A 198 -8.15 14.35 -0.99
C CYS A 198 -6.71 14.88 -1.14
N ARG A 199 -5.68 14.03 -1.03
CA ARG A 199 -4.27 14.43 -1.27
C ARG A 199 -3.99 14.77 -2.73
N PHE A 200 -4.87 14.35 -3.63
CA PHE A 200 -4.81 14.67 -5.06
C PHE A 200 -5.66 15.87 -5.46
N ALA A 201 -6.60 16.31 -4.62
CA ALA A 201 -7.53 17.39 -4.97
C ALA A 201 -6.83 18.71 -5.31
N ASP A 202 -5.73 19.03 -4.63
CA ASP A 202 -4.98 20.27 -4.82
C ASP A 202 -3.86 20.16 -5.89
N LYS A 203 -3.65 18.96 -6.46
CA LYS A 203 -2.66 18.72 -7.50
C LYS A 203 -3.39 18.69 -8.85
N SER A 204 -3.59 19.87 -9.44
CA SER A 204 -4.11 19.96 -10.81
C SER A 204 -3.16 19.22 -11.75
N LEU A 205 -3.68 18.21 -12.45
CA LEU A 205 -3.01 17.60 -13.59
C LEU A 205 -2.97 18.66 -14.69
N SER A 206 -1.91 19.46 -14.74
CA SER A 206 -1.72 20.38 -15.85
C SER A 206 -1.70 19.57 -17.15
N ASN A 207 -2.19 20.18 -18.23
CA ASN A 207 -2.24 19.55 -19.53
C ASN A 207 -0.85 19.02 -19.96
N ASP A 208 0.21 19.70 -19.52
CA ASP A 208 1.61 19.30 -19.73
C ASP A 208 1.97 18.02 -19.00
N THR A 209 1.55 17.83 -17.74
CA THR A 209 1.74 16.55 -17.04
C THR A 209 0.99 15.40 -17.70
N TRP A 210 -0.22 15.65 -18.21
CA TRP A 210 -1.02 14.63 -18.89
C TRP A 210 -0.40 14.25 -20.24
N MET A 211 -0.02 15.25 -21.05
CA MET A 211 0.64 15.05 -22.34
C MET A 211 2.03 14.40 -22.20
N SER A 212 2.81 14.81 -21.21
CA SER A 212 4.10 14.17 -20.94
C SER A 212 3.92 12.72 -20.47
N CYS A 213 2.83 12.40 -19.78
CA CYS A 213 2.48 11.04 -19.39
C CYS A 213 2.06 10.18 -20.59
N VAL A 214 1.22 10.69 -21.49
CA VAL A 214 0.83 10.00 -22.73
C VAL A 214 2.03 9.71 -23.59
N ASN A 215 2.89 10.71 -23.76
CA ASN A 215 4.09 10.57 -24.56
C ASN A 215 5.05 9.55 -23.96
N ASN A 216 5.15 9.49 -22.63
CA ASN A 216 5.92 8.46 -21.94
C ASN A 216 5.29 7.06 -22.05
N LEU A 217 3.97 6.94 -22.02
CA LEU A 217 3.25 5.66 -22.18
C LEU A 217 3.26 5.13 -23.62
N LEU A 218 3.16 6.02 -24.60
CA LEU A 218 3.17 5.67 -26.03
C LEU A 218 4.58 5.59 -26.62
N GLY A 219 5.62 5.89 -25.82
CA GLY A 219 7.00 5.98 -26.29
C GLY A 219 7.22 7.07 -27.35
N THR A 220 6.29 8.01 -27.50
CA THR A 220 6.36 9.10 -28.47
C THR A 220 7.13 10.27 -27.84
N SER A 221 8.46 10.23 -27.95
CA SER A 221 9.32 11.36 -27.65
C SER A 221 9.05 12.52 -28.61
N LYS A 222 8.06 13.36 -28.28
CA LYS A 222 8.03 14.76 -28.72
C LYS A 222 7.77 15.62 -27.52
N THR A 223 8.81 16.28 -27.03
CA THR A 223 8.76 17.70 -26.64
C THR A 223 10.17 18.20 -26.34
N HIS A 224 10.79 18.76 -27.38
CA HIS A 224 11.49 20.03 -27.23
C HIS A 224 10.52 20.99 -26.53
N LEU A 225 10.70 21.24 -25.23
CA LEU A 225 10.21 22.45 -24.60
C LEU A 225 11.42 23.16 -24.02
N ARG A 226 11.94 24.09 -24.83
CA ARG A 226 12.74 25.22 -24.40
C ARG A 226 12.03 25.88 -23.22
N TYR A 227 12.69 25.96 -22.07
CA TYR A 227 12.57 27.14 -21.22
C TYR A 227 13.97 27.67 -20.97
N LYS A 228 14.15 28.89 -21.44
CA LYS A 228 15.24 29.81 -21.16
C LYS A 228 14.89 30.56 -19.88
#